data_AF-A0A2S9V9M9-F1
#
_entry.id   AF-A0A2S9V9M9-F1
#
_cell.length_a   1.000
_cell.length_b   1.000
_cell.length_c   1.000
_cell.angle_alpha   90.00
_cell.angle_beta   90.00
_cell.angle_gamma   90.00
#
_symmetry.space_group_name_H-M   'P 1'
#
loop_
_entity.id
_entity.type
_entity.pdbx_description
1 polymer ?
#
loop_
_entity_poly.entity_id
_entity_poly.type
_entity_poly.pdbx_seq_one_letter_code
_entity_poly.pdbx_strand_id
1 'polypeptide(L)'
;MGTTQRHLVNLDMLLTDIEMLDGSEYGSLVHVKLLKDIQRVLEALEVAVQSETVSSFQKAVINAGLAGPLEDKRIPGIFKRLIGYVLEYWDAHSKAAKILDSQFDGNADKRLELLQVKGIKAKSQFKTVARAMGRTDYLHFVEALGLLHEDWQWQV
;
A
#
# COMPACT_ATOMS: atom_id res chain seq x y z
N MET A 1 13.44 18.53 -13.79
CA MET A 1 13.87 18.58 -12.37
C MET A 1 12.76 18.89 -11.36
N GLY A 2 11.54 19.30 -11.76
CA GLY A 2 10.50 19.68 -10.77
C GLY A 2 9.45 18.63 -10.40
N THR A 3 9.19 17.62 -11.23
CA THR A 3 8.03 16.71 -11.07
C THR A 3 8.32 15.56 -10.11
N THR A 4 9.41 14.81 -10.33
CA THR A 4 9.82 13.70 -9.45
C THR A 4 10.06 14.16 -8.01
N GLN A 5 10.79 15.25 -7.82
CA GLN A 5 11.02 15.81 -6.48
C GLN A 5 9.70 16.19 -5.78
N ARG A 6 8.74 16.76 -6.50
CA ARG A 6 7.42 17.11 -5.94
C ARG A 6 6.64 15.87 -5.52
N HIS A 7 6.65 14.81 -6.34
CA HIS A 7 5.99 13.56 -5.97
C HIS A 7 6.64 12.91 -4.76
N LEU A 8 7.97 12.95 -4.64
CA LEU A 8 8.70 12.45 -3.48
C LEU A 8 8.40 13.24 -2.20
N VAL A 9 8.35 14.57 -2.28
CA VAL A 9 7.95 15.41 -1.12
C VAL A 9 6.50 15.15 -0.71
N ASN A 10 5.59 15.01 -1.68
CA ASN A 10 4.20 14.65 -1.36
C ASN A 10 4.09 13.26 -0.72
N LEU A 11 4.93 12.32 -1.16
CA LEU A 11 4.98 10.99 -0.57
C LEU A 11 5.49 11.06 0.86
N ASP A 12 6.58 11.77 1.11
CA ASP A 12 7.13 12.00 2.45
C ASP A 12 6.07 12.57 3.41
N MET A 13 5.36 13.63 3.00
CA MET A 13 4.27 14.21 3.79
C MET A 13 3.17 13.19 4.14
N LEU A 14 2.76 12.36 3.17
CA LEU A 14 1.73 11.34 3.40
C LEU A 14 2.23 10.21 4.31
N LEU A 15 3.51 9.85 4.25
CA LEU A 15 4.11 8.88 5.16
C LEU A 15 4.18 9.46 6.57
N THR A 16 4.54 10.73 6.73
CA THR A 16 4.44 11.43 8.02
C THR A 16 3.01 11.45 8.56
N ASP A 17 2.00 11.67 7.70
CA ASP A 17 0.59 11.61 8.11
C ASP A 17 0.20 10.20 8.62
N ILE A 18 0.78 9.13 8.05
CA ILE A 18 0.60 7.76 8.55
C ILE A 18 1.27 7.59 9.92
N GLU A 19 2.49 8.09 10.09
CA GLU A 19 3.23 8.02 11.36
C GLU A 19 2.51 8.74 12.51
N MET A 20 1.71 9.76 12.20
CA MET A 20 0.89 10.48 13.17
C MET A 20 -0.37 9.74 13.62
N LEU A 21 -0.76 8.66 12.93
CA LEU A 21 -1.90 7.84 13.34
C LEU A 21 -1.57 7.03 14.60
N ASP A 22 -2.56 6.86 15.46
CA ASP A 22 -2.46 5.86 16.51
C ASP A 22 -2.60 4.44 15.93
N GLY A 23 -1.98 3.45 16.57
CA GLY A 23 -2.07 2.06 16.13
C GLY A 23 -3.51 1.52 16.04
N SER A 24 -4.45 2.07 16.82
CA SER A 24 -5.88 1.74 16.74
C SER A 24 -6.58 2.32 15.51
N GLU A 25 -5.99 3.30 14.83
CA GLU A 25 -6.53 3.90 13.62
C GLU A 25 -6.12 3.14 12.35
N TYR A 26 -5.22 2.16 12.45
CA TYR A 26 -4.82 1.36 11.32
C TYR A 26 -5.96 0.48 10.79
N GLY A 27 -6.30 0.66 9.51
CA GLY A 27 -7.42 -0.02 8.85
C GLY A 27 -8.72 0.76 8.95
N SER A 28 -8.73 1.89 9.66
CA SER A 28 -9.84 2.84 9.65
C SER A 28 -10.02 3.50 8.28
N LEU A 29 -11.13 4.23 8.11
CA LEU A 29 -11.40 5.00 6.89
C LEU A 29 -10.33 6.08 6.63
N VAL A 30 -9.76 6.66 7.68
CA VAL A 30 -8.68 7.66 7.57
C VAL A 30 -7.42 6.99 7.03
N HIS A 31 -7.02 5.87 7.60
CA HIS A 31 -5.87 5.10 7.11
C HIS A 31 -6.08 4.66 5.65
N VAL A 32 -7.25 4.11 5.31
CA VAL A 32 -7.58 3.69 3.94
C VAL A 32 -7.51 4.85 2.95
N LYS A 33 -7.90 6.07 3.36
CA LYS A 33 -7.81 7.26 2.52
C LYS A 33 -6.35 7.62 2.25
N LEU A 34 -5.51 7.66 3.28
CA LEU A 34 -4.08 7.92 3.15
C LEU A 34 -3.40 6.92 2.22
N LEU A 35 -3.68 5.62 2.36
CA LEU A 35 -3.13 4.60 1.45
C LEU A 35 -3.55 4.81 -0.01
N LYS A 36 -4.78 5.26 -0.27
CA LYS A 36 -5.23 5.58 -1.63
C LYS A 36 -4.50 6.81 -2.20
N ASP A 37 -4.27 7.82 -1.37
CA ASP A 37 -3.55 9.01 -1.79
C ASP A 37 -2.07 8.72 -2.04
N ILE A 38 -1.43 7.90 -1.18
CA ILE A 38 -0.09 7.35 -1.40
C ILE A 38 -0.03 6.56 -2.71
N GLN A 39 -1.00 5.68 -2.96
CA GLN A 39 -1.04 4.88 -4.19
C GLN A 39 -1.08 5.76 -5.46
N ARG A 40 -1.84 6.86 -5.43
CA ARG A 40 -1.90 7.82 -6.54
C ARG A 40 -0.58 8.55 -6.74
N VAL A 41 0.08 8.96 -5.66
CA VAL A 41 1.40 9.60 -5.72
C VAL A 41 2.44 8.64 -6.28
N LEU A 42 2.43 7.38 -5.85
CA LEU A 42 3.32 6.33 -6.36
C LEU A 42 3.10 6.05 -7.85
N GLU A 43 1.86 6.06 -8.32
CA GLU A 43 1.55 5.95 -9.75
C GLU A 43 2.08 7.12 -10.57
N ALA A 44 1.89 8.35 -10.09
CA ALA A 44 2.46 9.53 -10.76
C ALA A 44 3.99 9.52 -10.74
N LEU A 45 4.59 9.07 -9.63
CA LEU A 45 6.03 8.90 -9.50
C LEU A 45 6.57 7.84 -10.47
N GLU A 46 5.91 6.68 -10.57
CA GLU A 46 6.26 5.60 -11.51
C GLU A 46 6.33 6.12 -12.95
N VAL A 47 5.39 6.96 -13.37
CA VAL A 47 5.40 7.59 -14.70
C VAL A 47 6.54 8.60 -14.82
N ALA A 48 6.72 9.47 -13.83
CA ALA A 48 7.75 10.51 -13.87
C ALA A 48 9.17 9.95 -13.98
N VAL A 49 9.47 8.86 -13.26
CA VAL A 49 10.83 8.30 -13.18
C VAL A 49 11.26 7.54 -14.42
N GLN A 50 10.35 7.15 -15.32
CA GLN A 50 10.67 6.44 -16.57
C GLN A 50 11.63 7.24 -17.47
N SER A 51 11.52 8.57 -17.44
CA SER A 51 12.33 9.47 -18.27
C SER A 51 13.66 9.87 -17.63
N GLU A 52 13.92 9.47 -16.38
CA GLU A 52 15.12 9.86 -15.64
C GLU A 52 16.21 8.78 -15.68
N THR A 53 17.45 9.15 -15.35
CA THR A 53 18.51 8.16 -15.05
C THR A 53 18.37 7.63 -13.63
N VAL A 54 18.99 6.48 -13.33
CA VAL A 54 19.05 5.91 -11.96
C VAL A 54 19.68 6.90 -10.98
N SER A 55 20.81 7.51 -11.37
CA SER A 55 21.51 8.49 -10.53
C SER A 55 20.68 9.75 -10.25
N SER A 56 19.93 10.27 -11.23
CA SER A 56 19.02 11.41 -11.03
C SER A 56 17.95 11.10 -9.97
N PHE A 57 17.35 9.92 -10.08
CA PHE A 57 16.32 9.48 -9.14
C PHE A 57 16.88 9.27 -7.74
N GLN A 58 18.01 8.59 -7.59
CA GLN A 58 18.66 8.40 -6.29
C GLN A 58 18.97 9.75 -5.61
N LYS A 59 19.46 10.73 -6.38
CA LYS A 59 19.69 12.08 -5.85
C LYS A 59 18.38 12.73 -5.38
N ALA A 60 17.29 12.59 -6.13
CA ALA A 60 15.98 13.12 -5.75
C ALA A 60 15.42 12.45 -4.48
N VAL A 61 15.57 11.13 -4.36
CA VAL A 61 15.16 10.33 -3.20
C VAL A 61 15.92 10.77 -1.95
N ILE A 62 17.25 10.90 -2.04
CA ILE A 62 18.09 11.40 -0.95
C ILE A 62 17.67 12.81 -0.53
N ASN A 63 17.45 13.71 -1.49
CA ASN A 63 17.02 15.08 -1.22
C ASN A 63 15.63 15.16 -0.55
N ALA A 64 14.78 14.15 -0.77
CA ALA A 64 13.46 14.05 -0.14
C ALA A 64 13.49 13.36 1.23
N GLY A 65 14.65 12.89 1.72
CA GLY A 65 14.73 12.16 2.99
C GLY A 65 14.26 10.70 2.92
N LEU A 66 13.97 10.18 1.73
CA LEU A 66 13.39 8.85 1.52
C LEU A 66 14.45 7.78 1.15
N ALA A 67 15.72 8.03 1.47
CA ALA A 67 16.82 7.10 1.23
C ALA A 67 16.66 5.83 2.10
N GLY A 68 16.97 4.66 1.53
CA GLY A 68 16.57 3.35 2.06
C GLY A 68 15.35 2.78 1.32
N PRO A 69 14.11 3.08 1.74
CA PRO A 69 12.92 2.41 1.23
C PRO A 69 12.61 2.68 -0.25
N LEU A 70 13.25 3.65 -0.90
CA LEU A 70 13.01 4.00 -2.32
C LEU A 70 14.28 4.09 -3.18
N GLU A 71 15.34 3.35 -2.84
CA GLU A 71 16.63 3.44 -3.56
C GLU A 71 16.60 2.92 -5.00
N ASP A 72 15.65 2.04 -5.33
CA ASP A 72 15.48 1.47 -6.66
C ASP A 72 14.21 2.02 -7.33
N LYS A 73 14.35 2.42 -8.60
CA LYS A 73 13.26 2.93 -9.45
C LYS A 73 12.07 2.00 -9.60
N ARG A 74 12.24 0.72 -9.33
CA ARG A 74 11.18 -0.30 -9.37
C ARG A 74 10.31 -0.26 -8.11
N ILE A 75 10.83 0.24 -7.00
CA ILE A 75 10.15 0.20 -5.70
C ILE A 75 8.82 0.98 -5.71
N PRO A 76 8.71 2.19 -6.31
CA PRO A 76 7.41 2.86 -6.41
C PRO A 76 6.30 1.98 -7.00
N GLY A 77 6.62 1.25 -8.09
CA GLY A 77 5.68 0.34 -8.74
C GLY A 77 5.39 -0.94 -7.95
N ILE A 78 6.31 -1.37 -7.07
CA ILE A 78 6.10 -2.50 -6.15
C ILE A 78 5.20 -2.06 -5.00
N PHE A 79 5.49 -0.92 -4.37
CA PHE A 79 4.70 -0.35 -3.27
C PHE A 79 3.25 -0.09 -3.72
N LYS A 80 3.07 0.52 -4.90
CA LYS A 80 1.75 0.74 -5.52
C LYS A 80 0.93 -0.56 -5.61
N ARG A 81 1.57 -1.66 -6.03
CA ARG A 81 0.93 -2.97 -6.17
C ARG A 81 0.57 -3.58 -4.81
N LEU A 82 1.50 -3.55 -3.85
CA LEU A 82 1.26 -4.06 -2.50
C LEU A 82 0.11 -3.31 -1.82
N ILE A 83 0.10 -1.97 -1.89
CA ILE A 83 -1.00 -1.14 -1.38
C ILE A 83 -2.32 -1.51 -2.06
N GLY A 84 -2.31 -1.78 -3.36
CA GLY A 84 -3.50 -2.21 -4.09
C GLY A 84 -4.12 -3.47 -3.50
N TYR A 85 -3.31 -4.48 -3.18
CA TYR A 85 -3.79 -5.71 -2.55
C TYR A 85 -4.31 -5.49 -1.12
N VAL A 86 -3.66 -4.61 -0.34
CA VAL A 86 -4.16 -4.23 0.99
C VAL A 86 -5.54 -3.59 0.91
N LEU A 87 -5.72 -2.64 -0.01
CA LEU A 87 -6.98 -1.94 -0.23
C LEU A 87 -8.08 -2.89 -0.74
N GLU A 88 -7.75 -3.81 -1.64
CA GLU A 88 -8.70 -4.83 -2.12
C GLU A 88 -9.13 -5.78 -1.01
N TYR A 89 -8.20 -6.18 -0.14
CA TYR A 89 -8.47 -7.04 1.01
C TYR A 89 -9.45 -6.35 1.98
N TRP A 90 -9.16 -5.12 2.40
CA TRP A 90 -10.04 -4.38 3.32
C TRP A 90 -11.40 -4.02 2.71
N ASP A 91 -11.44 -3.65 1.43
CA ASP A 91 -12.72 -3.41 0.73
C ASP A 91 -13.60 -4.67 0.72
N ALA A 92 -13.00 -5.84 0.46
CA ALA A 92 -13.72 -7.11 0.48
C ALA A 92 -14.27 -7.43 1.88
N HIS A 93 -13.45 -7.28 2.92
CA HIS A 93 -13.85 -7.54 4.31
C HIS A 93 -14.92 -6.57 4.80
N SER A 94 -14.78 -5.27 4.50
CA SER A 94 -15.79 -4.27 4.86
C SER A 94 -17.14 -4.55 4.20
N LYS A 95 -17.14 -4.94 2.91
CA LYS A 95 -18.37 -5.32 2.20
C LYS A 95 -18.99 -6.61 2.75
N ALA A 96 -18.17 -7.60 3.10
CA ALA A 96 -18.66 -8.84 3.70
C ALA A 96 -19.31 -8.59 5.06
N ALA A 97 -18.67 -7.78 5.92
CA ALA A 97 -19.21 -7.39 7.22
C ALA A 97 -20.56 -6.68 7.10
N LYS A 98 -20.71 -5.76 6.12
CA LYS A 98 -21.99 -5.09 5.85
C LYS A 98 -23.11 -6.05 5.42
N ILE A 99 -22.78 -7.07 4.64
CA ILE A 99 -23.76 -8.09 4.23
C ILE A 99 -24.22 -8.88 5.46
N LEU A 100 -23.29 -9.33 6.30
CA LEU A 100 -23.59 -10.07 7.53
C LEU A 100 -24.46 -9.26 8.51
N ASP A 101 -24.28 -7.94 8.55
CA ASP A 101 -25.01 -7.04 9.45
C ASP A 101 -26.41 -6.67 8.95
N SER A 102 -26.67 -6.72 7.62
CA SER A 102 -27.86 -6.08 7.05
C SER A 102 -28.60 -6.86 5.95
N GLN A 103 -28.11 -8.02 5.47
CA GLN A 103 -28.68 -8.71 4.31
C GLN A 103 -28.73 -10.24 4.52
N PHE A 104 -29.94 -10.80 4.63
CA PHE A 104 -30.20 -12.24 4.79
C PHE A 104 -31.05 -12.82 3.63
N ASP A 105 -30.83 -12.36 2.40
CA ASP A 105 -31.45 -12.95 1.22
C ASP A 105 -30.57 -14.04 0.59
N GLY A 106 -31.13 -14.93 -0.23
CA GLY A 106 -30.37 -16.03 -0.86
C GLY A 106 -29.28 -15.59 -1.86
N ASN A 107 -29.19 -14.30 -2.19
CA ASN A 107 -28.10 -13.74 -2.98
C ASN A 107 -26.96 -13.19 -2.11
N ALA A 108 -27.22 -12.92 -0.83
CA ALA A 108 -26.23 -12.50 0.16
C ALA A 108 -25.13 -13.55 0.31
N ASP A 109 -25.48 -14.84 0.39
CA ASP A 109 -24.52 -15.95 0.54
C ASP A 109 -23.52 -16.01 -0.61
N LYS A 110 -24.01 -15.96 -1.86
CA LYS A 110 -23.15 -15.96 -3.05
C LYS A 110 -22.23 -14.75 -3.09
N ARG A 111 -22.74 -13.57 -2.73
CA ARG A 111 -21.94 -12.33 -2.68
C ARG A 111 -20.88 -12.41 -1.59
N LEU A 112 -21.21 -12.99 -0.45
CA LEU A 112 -20.29 -13.19 0.66
C LEU A 112 -19.16 -14.15 0.28
N GLU A 113 -19.47 -15.27 -0.36
CA GLU A 113 -18.47 -16.20 -0.90
C GLU A 113 -17.53 -15.51 -1.89
N LEU A 114 -18.07 -14.76 -2.86
CA LEU A 114 -17.26 -14.02 -3.83
C LEU A 114 -16.33 -12.99 -3.16
N LEU A 115 -16.81 -12.28 -2.13
CA LEU A 115 -16.00 -11.32 -1.38
C LEU A 115 -14.90 -12.01 -0.57
N GLN A 116 -15.19 -13.15 0.05
CA GLN A 116 -14.19 -13.95 0.75
C GLN A 116 -13.08 -14.42 -0.21
N VAL A 117 -13.46 -14.97 -1.37
CA VAL A 117 -12.51 -15.39 -2.41
C VAL A 117 -11.66 -14.21 -2.88
N LYS A 118 -12.26 -13.03 -3.08
CA LYS A 118 -11.54 -11.81 -3.46
C LYS A 118 -10.50 -11.42 -2.39
N GLY A 119 -10.89 -11.41 -1.12
CA GLY A 119 -9.96 -11.10 -0.01
C GLY A 119 -8.80 -12.10 0.08
N ILE A 120 -9.09 -13.39 -0.01
CA ILE A 120 -8.07 -14.46 -0.01
C ILE A 120 -7.09 -14.28 -1.17
N LYS A 121 -7.60 -14.00 -2.37
CA LYS A 121 -6.76 -13.78 -3.56
C LYS A 121 -5.85 -12.57 -3.39
N ALA A 122 -6.38 -11.44 -2.93
CA ALA A 122 -5.59 -10.24 -2.69
C ALA A 122 -4.47 -10.50 -1.68
N LYS A 123 -4.77 -11.16 -0.56
CA LYS A 123 -3.77 -11.54 0.46
C LYS A 123 -2.70 -12.50 -0.10
N SER A 124 -3.07 -13.44 -0.96
CA SER A 124 -2.13 -14.37 -1.60
C SER A 124 -1.19 -13.65 -2.59
N GLN A 125 -1.73 -12.74 -3.40
CA GLN A 125 -0.94 -11.93 -4.33
C GLN A 125 0.01 -10.98 -3.59
N PHE A 126 -0.48 -10.35 -2.52
CA PHE A 126 0.35 -9.57 -1.61
C PHE A 126 1.55 -10.37 -1.12
N LYS A 127 1.34 -11.56 -0.55
CA LYS A 127 2.42 -12.42 -0.04
C LYS A 127 3.43 -12.80 -1.12
N THR A 128 2.96 -13.05 -2.34
CA THR A 128 3.85 -13.38 -3.46
C THR A 128 4.79 -12.21 -3.79
N VAL A 129 4.25 -11.00 -3.89
CA VAL A 129 5.05 -9.80 -4.19
C VAL A 129 5.97 -9.44 -3.02
N ALA A 130 5.48 -9.51 -1.78
CA ALA A 130 6.25 -9.27 -0.56
C ALA A 130 7.47 -10.19 -0.47
N ARG A 131 7.31 -11.49 -0.77
CA ARG A 131 8.42 -12.44 -0.79
C ARG A 131 9.46 -12.12 -1.85
N ALA A 132 9.02 -11.71 -3.05
CA ALA A 132 9.92 -11.33 -4.14
C ALA A 132 10.70 -10.04 -3.84
N MET A 133 10.12 -9.12 -3.05
CA MET A 133 10.76 -7.89 -2.60
C MET A 133 11.89 -8.15 -1.60
N GLY A 134 11.80 -9.23 -0.82
CA GLY A 134 12.78 -9.56 0.21
C GLY A 134 12.40 -8.96 1.57
N ARG A 135 12.92 -9.59 2.63
CA ARG A 135 12.47 -9.33 4.02
C ARG A 135 12.75 -7.90 4.48
N THR A 136 13.95 -7.38 4.20
CA THR A 136 14.35 -6.05 4.68
C THR A 136 13.47 -4.96 4.10
N ASP A 137 13.34 -4.92 2.77
CA ASP A 137 12.50 -3.96 2.06
C ASP A 137 11.04 -4.09 2.47
N TYR A 138 10.58 -5.32 2.73
CA TYR A 138 9.25 -5.59 3.24
C TYR A 138 8.98 -5.00 4.62
N LEU A 139 9.92 -5.12 5.55
CA LEU A 139 9.74 -4.57 6.88
C LEU A 139 9.66 -3.03 6.82
N HIS A 140 10.49 -2.38 6.01
CA HIS A 140 10.39 -0.94 5.77
C HIS A 140 9.04 -0.55 5.16
N PHE A 141 8.53 -1.33 4.19
CA PHE A 141 7.22 -1.09 3.58
C PHE A 141 6.08 -1.16 4.61
N VAL A 142 6.08 -2.20 5.45
CA VAL A 142 5.03 -2.42 6.46
C VAL A 142 5.06 -1.34 7.52
N GLU A 143 6.25 -0.95 7.98
CA GLU A 143 6.45 0.10 8.97
C GLU A 143 6.02 1.46 8.44
N ALA A 144 6.50 1.87 7.26
CA ALA A 144 6.19 3.16 6.65
C ALA A 144 4.70 3.36 6.35
N LEU A 145 3.93 2.27 6.19
CA LEU A 145 2.51 2.31 5.86
C LEU A 145 1.61 1.91 7.03
N GLY A 146 2.13 1.78 8.25
CA GLY A 146 1.31 1.45 9.41
C GLY A 146 0.57 0.11 9.27
N LEU A 147 1.16 -0.86 8.57
CA LEU A 147 0.54 -2.17 8.30
C LEU A 147 0.84 -3.17 9.43
N LEU A 148 0.66 -2.76 10.69
CA LEU A 148 1.08 -3.58 11.86
C LEU A 148 0.16 -4.77 12.17
N HIS A 149 -0.98 -4.89 11.47
CA HIS A 149 -1.93 -5.99 11.65
C HIS A 149 -1.29 -7.36 11.33
N GLU A 150 -1.73 -8.41 12.03
CA GLU A 150 -1.22 -9.79 11.86
C GLU A 150 -1.30 -10.30 10.41
N ASP A 151 -2.26 -9.79 9.63
CA ASP A 151 -2.44 -10.13 8.22
C ASP A 151 -1.23 -9.78 7.35
N TRP A 152 -0.45 -8.79 7.77
CA TRP A 152 0.70 -8.23 7.06
C TRP A 152 2.02 -8.52 7.78
N GLN A 153 2.05 -9.40 8.78
CA GLN A 153 3.33 -9.79 9.37
C GLN A 153 4.10 -10.72 8.44
N TRP A 154 5.44 -10.60 8.47
CA TRP A 154 6.30 -11.50 7.73
C TRP A 154 6.16 -12.92 8.31
N GLN A 155 5.53 -13.82 7.54
CA GLN A 155 5.40 -15.21 7.94
C GLN A 155 6.76 -15.91 7.76
N VAL A 156 7.36 -16.28 8.90
CA VAL A 156 8.58 -17.10 8.99
C VAL A 156 8.28 -18.54 8.60
#